data_AF-A0A453QX43-F1
#
_entry.id   AF-A0A453QX43-F1
#
_cell.length_a   1.000
_cell.length_b   1.000
_cell.length_c   1.000
_cell.angle_alpha   90.00
_cell.angle_beta   90.00
_cell.angle_gamma   90.00
#
_symmetry.space_group_name_H-M   'P 1'
#
loop_
_entity.id
_entity.type
_entity.pdbx_description
1 polymer ?
#
loop_
_entity_poly.entity_id
_entity_poly.type
_entity_poly.pdbx_seq_one_letter_code
_entity_poly.pdbx_strand_id
1 'polypeptide(L)'
;MHANLSECDEEHGMSAVDLFSAALRIGNAIQEMCKTMVNHRKEELCSILGLYALQNIALVSSESKHQNIQSTCGSVVLQYSKLLMFCGFTYLGLLTGNDVTSATTKLSKEEDDNFLDCFSFAMDGASLVVVWTSMHDDMSKYAGAEFESALKEVQDNCIRKWEAINMFRYVLSSVNYSWAIKSHSLDLLLTLVDDKCSEETNDHVDFPCSTQIFAILKAIERVMIAAPDTLMRKKAFSALKRVISVVPSTQRFDILQALIENSMFPSLTAILLDLVKNEVLRESRRADQVNGSDRSQDSGESPPWASQVLELVELILRPPEGGPPCLRDHSEERCYLL
;
A
#
# COMPACT_ATOMS: atom_id res chain seq x y z
N MET A 1 -37.61 -1.52 -16.12
CA MET A 1 -37.73 -2.80 -15.40
C MET A 1 -36.67 -2.77 -14.30
N HIS A 2 -36.99 -2.14 -13.17
CA HIS A 2 -36.15 -2.07 -11.98
C HIS A 2 -36.71 -3.10 -11.01
N ALA A 3 -36.00 -4.20 -10.78
CA ALA A 3 -36.38 -5.21 -9.81
C ALA A 3 -35.14 -5.83 -9.16
N ASN A 4 -35.11 -5.77 -7.82
CA ASN A 4 -34.54 -6.75 -6.90
C ASN A 4 -33.02 -6.99 -6.83
N LEU A 5 -32.20 -5.95 -6.98
CA LEU A 5 -30.78 -6.04 -6.57
C LEU A 5 -30.56 -5.67 -5.08
N SER A 6 -31.47 -4.92 -4.45
CA SER A 6 -31.24 -4.37 -3.11
C SER A 6 -31.50 -5.36 -1.96
N GLU A 7 -32.48 -6.26 -2.08
CA GLU A 7 -32.84 -7.19 -0.99
C GLU A 7 -31.88 -8.39 -0.88
N CYS A 8 -31.39 -8.90 -2.02
CA CYS A 8 -30.44 -10.02 -2.03
C CYS A 8 -29.08 -9.66 -1.41
N ASP A 9 -28.59 -8.44 -1.64
CA ASP A 9 -27.29 -7.98 -1.13
C ASP A 9 -27.32 -7.76 0.41
N GLU A 10 -28.46 -7.33 0.96
CA GLU A 10 -28.63 -7.14 2.41
C GLU A 10 -28.69 -8.48 3.17
N GLU A 11 -29.39 -9.49 2.63
CA GLU A 11 -29.41 -10.85 3.22
C GLU A 11 -28.03 -11.51 3.18
N HIS A 12 -27.28 -11.38 2.08
CA HIS A 12 -25.93 -11.95 1.97
C HIS A 12 -24.96 -11.29 2.96
N GLY A 13 -25.04 -9.96 3.14
CA GLY A 13 -24.23 -9.21 4.08
C GLY A 13 -24.44 -9.60 5.55
N MET A 14 -25.70 -9.80 5.97
CA MET A 14 -25.99 -10.30 7.32
C MET A 14 -25.51 -11.75 7.52
N SER A 15 -25.65 -12.61 6.49
CA SER A 15 -25.16 -13.99 6.58
C SER A 15 -23.64 -14.07 6.76
N ALA A 16 -22.89 -13.14 6.15
CA ALA A 16 -21.43 -13.07 6.28
C ALA A 16 -21.01 -12.62 7.68
N VAL A 17 -21.67 -11.60 8.25
CA VAL A 17 -21.41 -11.17 9.63
C VAL A 17 -21.65 -12.30 10.62
N ASP A 18 -22.74 -13.05 10.47
CA ASP A 18 -23.05 -14.18 11.33
C ASP A 18 -21.99 -15.28 11.22
N LEU A 19 -21.52 -15.56 10.00
CA LEU A 19 -20.42 -16.50 9.75
C LEU A 19 -19.13 -16.07 10.47
N PHE A 20 -18.71 -14.83 10.32
CA PHE A 20 -17.50 -14.34 10.98
C PHE A 20 -17.68 -14.20 12.50
N SER A 21 -18.89 -13.93 12.98
CA SER A 21 -19.21 -13.99 14.41
C SER A 21 -19.13 -15.41 14.96
N ALA A 22 -19.54 -16.41 14.18
CA ALA A 22 -19.37 -17.82 14.54
C ALA A 22 -17.89 -18.24 14.51
N ALA A 23 -17.14 -17.81 13.49
CA ALA A 23 -15.70 -18.03 13.39
C ALA A 23 -14.96 -17.39 14.58
N LEU A 24 -15.36 -16.21 15.03
CA LEU A 24 -14.80 -15.57 16.22
C LEU A 24 -14.92 -16.46 17.48
N ARG A 25 -15.98 -17.28 17.60
CA ARG A 25 -16.11 -18.23 18.71
C ARG A 25 -15.01 -19.30 18.69
N ILE A 26 -14.55 -19.70 17.51
CA ILE A 26 -13.39 -20.60 17.36
C ILE A 26 -12.13 -19.88 17.84
N GLY A 27 -11.92 -18.64 17.40
CA GLY A 27 -10.80 -17.81 17.86
C GLY A 27 -10.77 -17.66 19.39
N ASN A 28 -11.92 -17.40 20.01
CA ASN A 28 -12.05 -17.31 21.47
C ASN A 28 -11.75 -18.65 22.17
N ALA A 29 -12.20 -19.78 21.61
CA ALA A 29 -11.87 -21.09 22.15
C ALA A 29 -10.36 -21.37 22.11
N ILE A 30 -9.69 -21.03 21.00
CA ILE A 30 -8.24 -21.13 20.87
C ILE A 30 -7.53 -20.19 21.86
N GLN A 31 -8.05 -18.98 22.06
CA GLN A 31 -7.53 -18.05 23.06
C GLN A 31 -7.54 -18.65 24.48
N GLU A 32 -8.64 -19.29 24.88
CA GLU A 32 -8.72 -20.00 26.17
C GLU A 32 -7.72 -21.15 26.26
N MET A 33 -7.51 -21.89 25.16
CA MET A 33 -6.46 -22.90 25.09
C MET A 33 -5.07 -22.28 25.29
N CYS A 34 -4.75 -21.17 24.63
CA CYS A 34 -3.47 -20.44 24.80
C CYS A 34 -3.21 -20.05 26.27
N LYS A 35 -4.25 -19.72 27.05
CA LYS A 35 -4.12 -19.38 28.47
C LYS A 35 -3.71 -20.57 29.34
N THR A 36 -4.06 -21.79 28.94
CA THR A 36 -3.74 -23.02 29.67
C THR A 36 -2.42 -23.66 29.26
N MET A 37 -1.89 -23.29 28.09
CA MET A 37 -0.63 -23.78 27.56
C MET A 37 0.58 -23.00 28.11
N VAL A 38 1.76 -23.62 28.04
CA VAL A 38 3.02 -23.05 28.56
C VAL A 38 4.16 -23.27 27.57
N ASN A 39 5.18 -22.40 27.61
CA ASN A 39 6.41 -22.46 26.80
C ASN A 39 6.16 -22.37 25.28
N HIS A 40 7.04 -22.96 24.49
CA HIS A 40 7.05 -22.89 23.03
C HIS A 40 5.69 -23.18 22.37
N ARG A 41 4.97 -24.20 22.86
CA ARG A 41 3.65 -24.57 22.33
C ARG A 41 2.59 -23.47 22.49
N LYS A 42 2.72 -22.62 23.52
CA LYS A 42 1.87 -21.43 23.69
C LYS A 42 2.20 -20.39 22.62
N GLU A 43 3.48 -20.16 22.36
CA GLU A 43 3.93 -19.17 21.36
C GLU A 43 3.52 -19.57 19.94
N GLU A 44 3.61 -20.85 19.60
CA GLU A 44 3.13 -21.41 18.33
C GLU A 44 1.61 -21.22 18.19
N LEU A 45 0.83 -21.62 19.20
CA LEU A 45 -0.62 -21.48 19.15
C LEU A 45 -1.06 -20.01 19.10
N CYS A 46 -0.37 -19.11 19.81
CA CYS A 46 -0.61 -17.67 19.69
C CYS A 46 -0.28 -17.14 18.28
N SER A 47 0.78 -17.65 17.64
CA SER A 47 1.13 -17.28 16.26
C SER A 47 0.04 -17.73 15.28
N ILE A 48 -0.46 -18.96 15.43
CA ILE A 48 -1.58 -19.50 14.63
C ILE A 48 -2.84 -18.68 14.85
N LEU A 49 -3.21 -18.39 16.11
CA LEU A 49 -4.39 -17.58 16.43
C LEU A 49 -4.26 -16.16 15.87
N GLY A 50 -3.06 -15.59 15.90
CA GLY A 50 -2.77 -14.28 15.31
C GLY A 50 -3.00 -14.28 13.80
N LEU A 51 -2.39 -15.21 13.07
CA LEU A 51 -2.58 -15.34 11.62
C LEU A 51 -4.03 -15.66 11.26
N TYR A 52 -4.71 -16.49 12.06
CA TYR A 52 -6.14 -16.76 11.92
C TYR A 52 -6.98 -15.48 12.05
N ALA A 53 -6.71 -14.65 13.05
CA ALA A 53 -7.42 -13.39 13.22
C ALA A 53 -7.16 -12.43 12.05
N LEU A 54 -5.92 -12.31 11.56
CA LEU A 54 -5.60 -11.50 10.37
C LEU A 54 -6.34 -11.99 9.12
N GLN A 55 -6.34 -13.30 8.89
CA GLN A 55 -7.05 -13.93 7.77
C GLN A 55 -8.55 -13.62 7.83
N ASN A 56 -9.18 -13.72 9.00
CA ASN A 56 -10.60 -13.39 9.14
C ASN A 56 -10.88 -11.89 9.00
N ILE A 57 -9.98 -11.02 9.45
CA ILE A 57 -10.11 -9.57 9.24
C ILE A 57 -10.07 -9.24 7.76
N ALA A 58 -9.20 -9.89 6.98
CA ALA A 58 -9.17 -9.71 5.53
C ALA A 58 -10.50 -10.14 4.87
N LEU A 59 -11.00 -11.32 5.22
CA LEU A 59 -12.23 -11.87 4.65
C LEU A 59 -13.48 -11.07 5.05
N VAL A 60 -13.65 -10.68 6.32
CA VAL A 60 -14.79 -9.85 6.72
C VAL A 60 -14.75 -8.47 6.06
N SER A 61 -13.55 -7.96 5.78
CA SER A 61 -13.37 -6.69 5.09
C SER A 61 -13.75 -6.76 3.60
N SER A 62 -13.61 -7.92 2.93
CA SER A 62 -14.04 -8.06 1.53
C SER A 62 -15.56 -8.01 1.38
N GLU A 63 -16.30 -8.39 2.42
CA GLU A 63 -17.77 -8.36 2.44
C GLU A 63 -18.34 -6.96 2.73
N SER A 64 -17.51 -6.02 3.18
CA SER A 64 -17.91 -4.65 3.58
C SER A 64 -18.16 -3.68 2.41
N LYS A 65 -18.57 -4.18 1.23
CA LYS A 65 -18.77 -3.36 0.02
C LYS A 65 -19.95 -2.38 0.14
N HIS A 66 -20.90 -2.64 1.03
CA HIS A 66 -22.06 -1.77 1.28
C HIS A 66 -21.94 -1.05 2.64
N GLN A 67 -22.37 0.21 2.70
CA GLN A 67 -22.25 1.07 3.90
C GLN A 67 -22.93 0.48 5.14
N ASN A 68 -24.09 -0.16 4.99
CA ASN A 68 -24.82 -0.80 6.09
C ASN A 68 -24.05 -1.99 6.70
N ILE A 69 -23.25 -2.68 5.88
CA ILE A 69 -22.44 -3.83 6.30
C ILE A 69 -21.16 -3.37 7.02
N GLN A 70 -20.65 -2.18 6.67
CA GLN A 70 -19.40 -1.64 7.19
C GLN A 70 -19.41 -1.41 8.71
N SER A 71 -20.50 -0.89 9.28
CA SER A 71 -20.62 -0.70 10.73
C SER A 71 -20.62 -2.03 11.48
N THR A 72 -21.36 -3.01 10.97
CA THR A 72 -21.44 -4.34 11.58
C THR A 72 -20.12 -5.11 11.47
N CYS A 73 -19.45 -5.04 10.32
CA CYS A 73 -18.10 -5.55 10.13
C CYS A 73 -17.10 -4.91 11.10
N GLY A 74 -17.20 -3.61 11.36
CA GLY A 74 -16.30 -2.90 12.28
C GLY A 74 -16.31 -3.49 13.70
N SER A 75 -17.49 -3.86 14.21
CA SER A 75 -17.61 -4.54 15.51
C SER A 75 -16.93 -5.91 15.53
N VAL A 76 -17.09 -6.70 14.46
CA VAL A 76 -16.44 -8.02 14.32
C VAL A 76 -14.93 -7.87 14.21
N VAL A 77 -14.44 -6.94 13.38
CA VAL A 77 -13.01 -6.64 13.22
C VAL A 77 -12.39 -6.18 14.54
N LEU A 78 -13.10 -5.37 15.34
CA LEU A 78 -12.64 -4.98 16.67
C LEU A 78 -12.40 -6.18 17.59
N GLN A 79 -13.27 -7.20 17.56
CA GLN A 79 -13.05 -8.40 18.38
C GLN A 79 -11.86 -9.22 17.91
N TYR A 80 -11.68 -9.38 16.60
CA TYR A 80 -10.47 -10.02 16.07
C TYR A 80 -9.20 -9.21 16.39
N SER A 81 -9.26 -7.88 16.36
CA SER A 81 -8.16 -7.00 16.77
C SER A 81 -7.76 -7.25 18.23
N LYS A 82 -8.72 -7.43 19.14
CA LYS A 82 -8.42 -7.82 20.53
C LYS A 82 -7.72 -9.18 20.63
N LEU A 83 -8.09 -10.15 19.79
CA LEU A 83 -7.38 -11.44 19.71
C LEU A 83 -5.94 -11.26 19.23
N LEU A 84 -5.68 -10.38 18.26
CA LEU A 84 -4.33 -10.06 17.80
C LEU A 84 -3.47 -9.49 18.92
N MET A 85 -3.99 -8.51 19.67
CA MET A 85 -3.28 -7.91 20.78
C MET A 85 -2.99 -8.95 21.88
N PHE A 86 -3.92 -9.86 22.15
CA PHE A 86 -3.66 -11.01 23.03
C PHE A 86 -2.53 -11.90 22.53
N CYS A 87 -2.43 -12.11 21.22
CA CYS A 87 -1.36 -12.90 20.61
C CYS A 87 0.01 -12.18 20.59
N GLY A 88 0.08 -10.95 21.06
CA GLY A 88 1.32 -10.16 21.12
C GLY A 88 1.65 -9.39 19.84
N PHE A 89 0.69 -9.27 18.92
CA PHE A 89 0.82 -8.34 17.80
C PHE A 89 0.67 -6.91 18.33
N THR A 90 1.40 -5.98 17.72
CA THR A 90 1.44 -4.56 18.08
C THR A 90 1.01 -3.71 16.89
N TYR A 91 0.50 -2.50 17.13
CA TYR A 91 0.19 -1.60 16.01
C TYR A 91 1.41 -1.26 15.15
N LEU A 92 2.59 -1.15 15.77
CA LEU A 92 3.84 -0.93 15.04
C LEU A 92 4.18 -2.10 14.12
N GLY A 93 4.17 -3.33 14.64
CA GLY A 93 4.48 -4.52 13.86
C GLY A 93 3.40 -4.88 12.83
N LEU A 94 2.14 -4.50 13.06
CA LEU A 94 1.07 -4.57 12.05
C LEU A 94 1.25 -3.53 10.95
N LEU A 95 1.64 -2.30 11.30
CA LEU A 95 1.94 -1.22 10.35
C LEU A 95 3.08 -1.61 9.42
N THR A 96 4.17 -2.17 9.94
CA THR A 96 5.34 -2.54 9.13
C THR A 96 5.26 -3.94 8.54
N GLY A 97 4.33 -4.77 8.99
CA GLY A 97 4.22 -6.19 8.60
C GLY A 97 5.16 -7.14 9.34
N ASN A 98 6.04 -6.61 10.21
CA ASN A 98 7.07 -7.38 10.91
C ASN A 98 6.47 -8.46 11.84
N ASP A 99 5.34 -8.18 12.49
CA ASP A 99 4.70 -9.18 13.37
C ASP A 99 4.13 -10.35 12.56
N VAL A 100 3.62 -10.08 11.35
CA VAL A 100 3.13 -11.13 10.44
C VAL A 100 4.30 -12.00 9.99
N THR A 101 5.38 -11.39 9.51
CA THR A 101 6.59 -12.12 9.11
C THR A 101 7.13 -12.95 10.26
N SER A 102 7.22 -12.38 11.47
CA SER A 102 7.68 -13.11 12.66
C SER A 102 6.79 -14.32 12.98
N ALA A 103 5.47 -14.16 12.94
CA ALA A 103 4.53 -15.26 13.18
C ALA A 103 4.64 -16.35 12.11
N THR A 104 4.73 -15.98 10.83
CA THR A 104 4.90 -16.93 9.72
C THR A 104 6.22 -17.68 9.81
N THR A 105 7.34 -17.00 10.07
CA THR A 105 8.67 -17.64 10.19
C THR A 105 8.78 -18.58 11.39
N LYS A 106 8.02 -18.33 12.47
CA LYS A 106 7.95 -19.27 13.60
C LYS A 106 7.31 -20.59 13.19
N LEU A 107 6.30 -20.54 12.31
CA LEU A 107 5.51 -21.70 11.89
C LEU A 107 6.09 -22.42 10.67
N SER A 108 6.91 -21.75 9.86
CA SER A 108 7.54 -22.32 8.66
C SER A 108 8.64 -23.36 8.94
N LYS A 109 8.78 -23.83 10.19
CA LYS A 109 9.74 -24.87 10.58
C LYS A 109 9.16 -26.28 10.43
N GLU A 110 7.86 -26.39 10.17
CA GLU A 110 7.18 -27.66 9.90
C GLU A 110 7.16 -27.92 8.39
N GLU A 111 7.51 -29.13 7.95
CA GLU A 111 7.68 -29.55 6.54
C GLU A 111 6.39 -29.53 5.68
N ASP A 112 5.33 -28.84 6.12
CA ASP A 112 4.06 -28.75 5.43
C ASP A 112 3.82 -27.33 4.90
N ASP A 113 4.40 -27.04 3.74
CA ASP A 113 4.23 -25.77 3.03
C ASP A 113 2.75 -25.41 2.82
N ASN A 114 1.84 -26.38 2.78
CA ASN A 114 0.40 -26.15 2.60
C ASN A 114 -0.26 -25.50 3.82
N PHE A 115 0.34 -25.58 5.02
CA PHE A 115 -0.27 -25.00 6.21
C PHE A 115 -0.33 -23.47 6.12
N LEU A 116 0.74 -22.84 5.63
CA LEU A 116 0.82 -21.39 5.52
C LEU A 116 -0.09 -20.81 4.43
N ASP A 117 -0.47 -21.61 3.44
CA ASP A 117 -1.44 -21.21 2.40
C ASP A 117 -2.81 -20.85 3.00
N CYS A 118 -3.16 -21.41 4.16
CA CYS A 118 -4.36 -21.06 4.92
C CYS A 118 -4.39 -19.58 5.35
N PHE A 119 -3.22 -18.91 5.38
CA PHE A 119 -3.05 -17.53 5.83
C PHE A 119 -2.56 -16.60 4.71
N SER A 120 -2.90 -16.93 3.45
CA SER A 120 -2.53 -16.15 2.26
C SER A 120 -2.94 -14.68 2.31
N PHE A 121 -3.94 -14.30 3.12
CA PHE A 121 -4.39 -12.92 3.31
C PHE A 121 -3.93 -12.30 4.64
N ALA A 122 -2.97 -12.89 5.34
CA ALA A 122 -2.51 -12.34 6.62
C ALA A 122 -1.91 -10.92 6.49
N MET A 123 -1.18 -10.65 5.39
CA MET A 123 -0.62 -9.32 5.12
C MET A 123 -1.72 -8.29 4.82
N ASP A 124 -2.75 -8.69 4.08
CA ASP A 124 -3.96 -7.89 3.90
C ASP A 124 -4.61 -7.57 5.23
N GLY A 125 -4.82 -8.60 6.07
CA GLY A 125 -5.39 -8.47 7.40
C GLY A 125 -4.65 -7.47 8.27
N ALA A 126 -3.31 -7.50 8.24
CA ALA A 126 -2.48 -6.57 9.02
C ALA A 126 -2.67 -5.12 8.57
N SER A 127 -2.63 -4.89 7.26
CA SER A 127 -2.91 -3.55 6.70
C SER A 127 -4.34 -3.10 7.00
N LEU A 128 -5.32 -4.02 6.92
CA LEU A 128 -6.72 -3.72 7.18
C LEU A 128 -7.00 -3.38 8.64
N VAL A 129 -6.35 -4.01 9.62
CA VAL A 129 -6.51 -3.63 11.04
C VAL A 129 -6.16 -2.16 11.25
N VAL A 130 -5.06 -1.70 10.65
CA VAL A 130 -4.62 -0.30 10.71
C VAL A 130 -5.67 0.62 10.07
N VAL A 131 -6.18 0.25 8.89
CA VAL A 131 -7.22 1.03 8.18
C VAL A 131 -8.52 1.08 8.96
N TRP A 132 -8.96 -0.04 9.53
CA TRP A 132 -10.15 -0.09 10.37
C TRP A 132 -10.00 0.72 11.65
N THR A 133 -8.79 0.73 12.23
CA THR A 133 -8.49 1.54 13.42
C THR A 133 -8.60 3.03 13.14
N SER A 134 -8.25 3.50 11.94
CA SER A 134 -8.43 4.91 11.55
C SER A 134 -9.85 5.25 11.09
N MET A 135 -10.63 4.25 10.68
CA MET A 135 -11.97 4.41 10.10
C MET A 135 -13.12 4.23 11.10
N HIS A 136 -12.92 3.45 12.17
CA HIS A 136 -13.98 3.06 13.11
C HIS A 136 -13.70 3.59 14.52
N ASP A 137 -14.58 4.45 15.03
CA ASP A 137 -14.40 5.16 16.31
C ASP A 137 -14.08 4.24 17.49
N ASP A 138 -14.78 3.11 17.62
CA ASP A 138 -14.54 2.21 18.75
C ASP A 138 -13.19 1.49 18.66
N MET A 139 -12.67 1.28 17.45
CA MET A 139 -11.33 0.74 17.27
C MET A 139 -10.28 1.81 17.56
N SER A 140 -10.48 3.04 17.08
CA SER A 140 -9.62 4.17 17.41
C SER A 140 -9.53 4.39 18.92
N LYS A 141 -10.67 4.37 19.62
CA LYS A 141 -10.73 4.50 21.10
C LYS A 141 -10.04 3.33 21.81
N TYR A 142 -10.23 2.11 21.32
CA TYR A 142 -9.58 0.92 21.91
C TYR A 142 -8.06 0.97 21.75
N ALA A 143 -7.58 1.33 20.56
CA ALA A 143 -6.17 1.44 20.25
C ALA A 143 -5.49 2.59 21.00
N GLY A 144 -6.18 3.72 21.09
CA GLY A 144 -5.75 4.90 21.84
C GLY A 144 -4.32 5.33 21.52
N ALA A 145 -3.57 5.61 22.59
CA ALA A 145 -2.20 6.13 22.49
C ALA A 145 -1.20 5.15 21.85
N GLU A 146 -1.47 3.85 21.86
CA GLU A 146 -0.56 2.86 21.24
C GLU A 146 -0.51 3.08 19.73
N PHE A 147 -1.66 3.27 19.10
CA PHE A 147 -1.75 3.51 17.66
C PHE A 147 -1.11 4.85 17.25
N GLU A 148 -1.37 5.91 18.01
CA GLU A 148 -0.75 7.22 17.78
C GLU A 148 0.77 7.17 17.92
N SER A 149 1.27 6.46 18.95
CA SER A 149 2.70 6.24 19.16
C SER A 149 3.33 5.47 18.00
N ALA A 150 2.66 4.42 17.52
CA ALA A 150 3.15 3.62 16.40
C ALA A 150 3.22 4.44 15.10
N LEU A 151 2.19 5.25 14.80
CA LEU A 151 2.20 6.15 13.64
C LEU A 151 3.37 7.15 13.70
N LYS A 152 3.60 7.74 14.87
CA LYS A 152 4.72 8.68 15.09
C LYS A 152 6.08 7.99 14.92
N GLU A 153 6.24 6.81 15.51
CA GLU A 153 7.47 6.02 15.41
C GLU A 153 7.80 5.61 13.97
N VAL A 154 6.77 5.32 13.17
CA VAL A 154 6.91 5.08 11.72
C VAL A 154 7.29 6.36 10.98
N GLN A 155 6.69 7.52 11.32
CA GLN A 155 7.03 8.80 10.69
C GLN A 155 8.47 9.24 10.96
N ASP A 156 8.99 8.97 12.16
CA ASP A 156 10.32 9.39 12.61
C ASP A 156 11.45 8.46 12.13
N ASN A 157 11.14 7.29 11.55
CA ASN A 157 12.13 6.31 11.08
C ASN A 157 11.93 5.97 9.59
N CYS A 158 12.94 6.29 8.75
CA CYS A 158 12.82 6.12 7.30
C CYS A 158 12.57 4.67 6.86
N ILE A 159 13.24 3.68 7.47
CA ILE A 159 13.06 2.27 7.12
C ILE A 159 11.63 1.83 7.45
N ARG A 160 11.18 2.09 8.68
CA ARG A 160 9.83 1.72 9.13
C ARG A 160 8.73 2.44 8.35
N LYS A 161 8.97 3.70 7.98
CA LYS A 161 8.10 4.47 7.08
C LYS A 161 7.87 3.72 5.79
N TRP A 162 8.93 3.23 5.17
CA TRP A 162 8.83 2.48 3.93
C TRP A 162 8.19 1.11 4.08
N GLU A 163 8.52 0.37 5.13
CA GLU A 163 7.83 -0.88 5.46
C GLU A 163 6.33 -0.63 5.56
N ALA A 164 5.91 0.43 6.27
CA ALA A 164 4.51 0.79 6.45
C ALA A 164 3.84 1.27 5.15
N ILE A 165 4.49 2.12 4.35
CA ILE A 165 3.98 2.54 3.03
C ILE A 165 3.72 1.30 2.16
N ASN A 166 4.66 0.36 2.15
CA ASN A 166 4.57 -0.84 1.34
C ASN A 166 3.43 -1.78 1.79
N MET A 167 3.08 -1.81 3.08
CA MET A 167 1.95 -2.61 3.58
C MET A 167 0.61 -2.20 2.97
N PHE A 168 0.41 -0.94 2.56
CA PHE A 168 -0.85 -0.53 1.94
C PHE A 168 -1.06 -1.10 0.53
N ARG A 169 -0.04 -1.70 -0.11
CA ARG A 169 -0.17 -2.30 -1.44
C ARG A 169 -1.18 -3.45 -1.45
N TYR A 170 -1.26 -4.21 -0.35
CA TYR A 170 -2.15 -5.36 -0.21
C TYR A 170 -3.62 -4.91 -0.34
N VAL A 171 -3.98 -3.81 0.33
CA VAL A 171 -5.33 -3.24 0.27
C VAL A 171 -5.61 -2.52 -1.05
N LEU A 172 -4.68 -1.68 -1.51
CA LEU A 172 -4.89 -0.83 -2.70
C LEU A 172 -4.94 -1.63 -4.00
N SER A 173 -4.13 -2.69 -4.12
CA SER A 173 -4.05 -3.53 -5.32
C SER A 173 -5.21 -4.52 -5.47
N SER A 174 -5.87 -4.85 -4.36
CA SER A 174 -6.97 -5.81 -4.30
C SER A 174 -8.26 -5.25 -4.92
N VAL A 175 -8.99 -6.09 -5.64
CA VAL A 175 -10.33 -5.75 -6.17
C VAL A 175 -11.45 -6.01 -5.16
N ASN A 176 -11.13 -6.66 -4.05
CA ASN A 176 -12.13 -7.15 -3.10
C ASN A 176 -12.56 -6.10 -2.07
N TYR A 177 -11.69 -5.16 -1.74
CA TYR A 177 -11.98 -4.17 -0.70
C TYR A 177 -12.73 -2.96 -1.25
N SER A 178 -13.62 -2.41 -0.41
CA SER A 178 -14.47 -1.27 -0.76
C SER A 178 -13.65 -0.01 -1.04
N TRP A 179 -14.25 0.91 -1.80
CA TRP A 179 -13.63 2.22 -2.05
C TRP A 179 -13.49 3.05 -0.77
N ALA A 180 -14.34 2.84 0.24
CA ALA A 180 -14.20 3.47 1.55
C ALA A 180 -12.89 3.04 2.24
N ILE A 181 -12.63 1.74 2.33
CA ILE A 181 -11.38 1.19 2.89
C ILE A 181 -10.18 1.77 2.14
N LYS A 182 -10.18 1.68 0.80
CA LYS A 182 -9.08 2.21 -0.03
C LYS A 182 -8.88 3.72 0.16
N SER A 183 -9.95 4.49 0.32
CA SER A 183 -9.87 5.92 0.62
C SER A 183 -9.14 6.19 1.93
N HIS A 184 -9.50 5.46 3.01
CA HIS A 184 -8.82 5.58 4.30
C HIS A 184 -7.36 5.09 4.25
N SER A 185 -7.05 4.07 3.44
CA SER A 185 -5.67 3.66 3.17
C SER A 185 -4.85 4.79 2.53
N LEU A 186 -5.43 5.54 1.59
CA LEU A 186 -4.77 6.69 0.98
C LEU A 186 -4.57 7.84 1.98
N ASP A 187 -5.55 8.09 2.87
CA ASP A 187 -5.42 9.11 3.91
C ASP A 187 -4.31 8.76 4.92
N LEU A 188 -4.18 7.49 5.28
CA LEU A 188 -3.08 7.01 6.11
C LEU A 188 -1.72 7.16 5.39
N LEU A 189 -1.63 6.78 4.12
CA LEU A 189 -0.40 6.99 3.32
C LEU A 189 0.02 8.47 3.29
N LEU A 190 -0.94 9.37 3.07
CA LEU A 190 -0.68 10.81 3.07
C LEU A 190 -0.24 11.31 4.46
N THR A 191 -0.73 10.70 5.54
CA THR A 191 -0.33 11.02 6.91
C THR A 191 1.08 10.52 7.22
N LEU A 192 1.45 9.32 6.79
CA LEU A 192 2.77 8.73 7.05
C LEU A 192 3.91 9.49 6.36
N VAL A 193 3.61 10.14 5.24
CA VAL A 193 4.59 10.89 4.48
C VAL A 193 4.45 12.38 4.83
N ASP A 194 5.23 12.85 5.80
CA ASP A 194 5.31 14.29 6.15
C ASP A 194 6.14 15.09 5.13
N ASP A 195 5.89 16.41 5.05
CA ASP A 195 6.49 17.33 4.06
C ASP A 195 7.95 17.63 4.42
N LYS A 196 8.33 17.30 5.66
CA LYS A 196 9.62 17.57 6.27
C LYS A 196 10.67 16.48 6.02
N CYS A 197 10.35 15.43 5.28
CA CYS A 197 11.30 14.37 4.95
C CYS A 197 12.27 14.83 3.82
N SER A 198 12.86 16.01 4.00
CA SER A 198 13.86 16.61 3.10
C SER A 198 15.30 16.32 3.52
N GLU A 199 15.51 15.68 4.68
CA GLU A 199 16.82 15.20 5.06
C GLU A 199 17.02 13.81 4.47
N GLU A 200 17.84 13.80 3.43
CA GLU A 200 18.26 12.62 2.71
C GLU A 200 18.90 11.64 3.68
N THR A 201 18.32 10.46 3.74
CA THR A 201 19.01 9.28 4.25
C THR A 201 20.34 9.17 3.53
N ASN A 202 21.44 9.31 4.28
CA ASN A 202 22.79 8.92 3.87
C ASN A 202 22.72 7.67 2.99
N ASP A 203 23.49 7.63 1.91
CA ASP A 203 23.61 6.54 0.92
C ASP A 203 24.09 5.18 1.52
N HIS A 204 24.12 5.06 2.85
CA HIS A 204 24.57 3.92 3.63
C HIS A 204 23.45 3.22 4.42
N VAL A 205 22.19 3.62 4.23
CA VAL A 205 21.05 2.92 4.84
C VAL A 205 20.55 1.85 3.88
N ASP A 206 20.40 0.61 4.36
CA ASP A 206 19.74 -0.49 3.64
C ASP A 206 18.30 -0.08 3.28
N PHE A 207 18.16 0.49 2.09
CA PHE A 207 16.91 1.07 1.62
C PHE A 207 16.02 -0.03 1.01
N PRO A 208 14.68 0.07 1.10
CA PRO A 208 13.76 -0.88 0.49
C PRO A 208 14.12 -1.27 -0.93
N CYS A 209 13.89 -2.54 -1.27
CA CYS A 209 14.10 -3.04 -2.63
C CYS A 209 13.20 -2.26 -3.61
N SER A 210 13.77 -1.83 -4.75
CA SER A 210 13.08 -1.09 -5.82
C SER A 210 11.76 -1.76 -6.26
N THR A 211 11.68 -3.10 -6.18
CA THR A 211 10.47 -3.89 -6.45
C THR A 211 9.30 -3.58 -5.52
N GLN A 212 9.56 -3.33 -4.23
CA GLN A 212 8.52 -3.00 -3.24
C GLN A 212 7.95 -1.61 -3.52
N ILE A 213 8.84 -0.65 -3.81
CA ILE A 213 8.46 0.73 -4.17
C ILE A 213 7.61 0.72 -5.44
N PHE A 214 8.04 -0.02 -6.45
CA PHE A 214 7.28 -0.17 -7.69
C PHE A 214 5.90 -0.78 -7.42
N ALA A 215 5.81 -1.83 -6.59
CA ALA A 215 4.54 -2.50 -6.29
C ALA A 215 3.50 -1.58 -5.63
N ILE A 216 3.90 -0.76 -4.63
CA ILE A 216 2.98 0.20 -4.01
C ILE A 216 2.55 1.30 -5.00
N LEU A 217 3.46 1.79 -5.84
CA LEU A 217 3.13 2.81 -6.85
C LEU A 217 2.14 2.25 -7.88
N LYS A 218 2.35 1.02 -8.39
CA LYS A 218 1.36 0.35 -9.26
C LYS A 218 0.02 0.13 -8.57
N ALA A 219 0.00 -0.15 -7.27
CA ALA A 219 -1.24 -0.28 -6.51
C ALA A 219 -2.00 1.06 -6.44
N ILE A 220 -1.30 2.18 -6.28
CA ILE A 220 -1.90 3.53 -6.33
C ILE A 220 -2.39 3.87 -7.73
N GLU A 221 -1.63 3.57 -8.79
CA GLU A 221 -2.05 3.76 -10.19
C GLU A 221 -3.35 3.01 -10.49
N ARG A 222 -3.49 1.78 -10.00
CA ARG A 222 -4.74 1.00 -10.14
C ARG A 222 -5.93 1.75 -9.56
N VAL A 223 -5.77 2.42 -8.41
CA VAL A 223 -6.84 3.25 -7.82
C VAL A 223 -7.10 4.49 -8.67
N MET A 224 -6.06 5.15 -9.19
CA MET A 224 -6.23 6.29 -10.11
C MET A 224 -7.00 5.93 -11.37
N ILE A 225 -6.81 4.72 -11.90
CA ILE A 225 -7.49 4.25 -13.11
C ILE A 225 -8.93 3.77 -12.80
N ALA A 226 -9.09 2.94 -11.76
CA ALA A 226 -10.32 2.18 -11.55
C ALA A 226 -11.34 2.88 -10.62
N ALA A 227 -10.94 3.86 -9.82
CA ALA A 227 -11.87 4.51 -8.91
C ALA A 227 -13.00 5.21 -9.67
N PRO A 228 -14.28 5.03 -9.29
CA PRO A 228 -15.42 5.59 -10.00
C PRO A 228 -15.50 7.11 -9.83
N ASP A 229 -15.12 7.60 -8.64
CA ASP A 229 -15.22 8.99 -8.25
C ASP A 229 -13.95 9.80 -8.56
N THR A 230 -14.13 11.05 -8.98
CA THR A 230 -13.03 11.94 -9.36
C THR A 230 -12.23 12.41 -8.15
N LEU A 231 -12.86 12.65 -7.00
CA LEU A 231 -12.16 13.05 -5.78
C LEU A 231 -11.24 11.92 -5.32
N MET A 232 -11.69 10.68 -5.39
CA MET A 232 -10.87 9.50 -5.09
C MET A 232 -9.66 9.38 -6.03
N ARG A 233 -9.85 9.55 -7.35
CA ARG A 233 -8.72 9.55 -8.31
C ARG A 233 -7.71 10.65 -8.00
N LYS A 234 -8.17 11.85 -7.63
CA LYS A 234 -7.30 12.98 -7.21
C LYS A 234 -6.56 12.70 -5.91
N LYS A 235 -7.22 12.05 -4.94
CA LYS A 235 -6.59 11.61 -3.68
C LYS A 235 -5.47 10.60 -3.97
N ALA A 236 -5.76 9.60 -4.80
CA ALA A 236 -4.77 8.61 -5.22
C ALA A 236 -3.57 9.24 -5.94
N PHE A 237 -3.82 10.19 -6.85
CA PHE A 237 -2.73 10.95 -7.49
C PHE A 237 -1.91 11.77 -6.49
N SER A 238 -2.54 12.35 -5.48
CA SER A 238 -1.83 13.08 -4.41
C SER A 238 -0.95 12.13 -3.61
N ALA A 239 -1.44 10.94 -3.27
CA ALA A 239 -0.65 9.90 -2.61
C ALA A 239 0.51 9.41 -3.49
N LEU A 240 0.30 9.23 -4.80
CA LEU A 240 1.35 8.84 -5.76
C LEU A 240 2.52 9.84 -5.72
N LYS A 241 2.23 11.13 -5.90
CA LYS A 241 3.24 12.20 -5.84
C LYS A 241 3.99 12.17 -4.52
N ARG A 242 3.25 11.95 -3.44
CA ARG A 242 3.78 11.98 -2.09
C ARG A 242 4.72 10.80 -1.81
N VAL A 243 4.34 9.58 -2.21
CA VAL A 243 5.22 8.41 -2.09
C VAL A 243 6.45 8.56 -2.97
N ILE A 244 6.32 9.06 -4.21
CA ILE A 244 7.47 9.34 -5.09
C ILE A 244 8.44 10.36 -4.45
N SER A 245 7.92 11.35 -3.74
CA SER A 245 8.77 12.37 -3.12
C SER A 245 9.72 11.84 -2.04
N VAL A 246 9.39 10.71 -1.41
CA VAL A 246 10.24 10.06 -0.40
C VAL A 246 11.09 8.92 -0.95
N VAL A 247 10.98 8.61 -2.24
CA VAL A 247 11.90 7.68 -2.93
C VAL A 247 13.29 8.31 -2.96
N PRO A 248 14.39 7.56 -2.77
CA PRO A 248 15.75 8.09 -2.83
C PRO A 248 15.99 8.72 -4.19
N SER A 249 16.72 9.83 -4.22
CA SER A 249 17.05 10.52 -5.47
C SER A 249 17.71 9.60 -6.49
N THR A 250 18.59 8.71 -6.02
CA THR A 250 19.30 7.73 -6.84
C THR A 250 18.40 6.72 -7.54
N GLN A 251 17.19 6.45 -7.02
CA GLN A 251 16.26 5.44 -7.57
C GLN A 251 15.02 6.06 -8.23
N ARG A 252 14.77 7.35 -7.99
CA ARG A 252 13.49 7.98 -8.33
C ARG A 252 13.25 8.04 -9.82
N PHE A 253 14.29 8.34 -10.60
CA PHE A 253 14.21 8.32 -12.07
C PHE A 253 13.97 6.91 -12.60
N ASP A 254 14.71 5.91 -12.12
CA ASP A 254 14.55 4.51 -12.53
C ASP A 254 13.12 4.03 -12.26
N ILE A 255 12.55 4.39 -11.11
CA ILE A 255 11.17 4.05 -10.75
C ILE A 255 10.16 4.75 -11.67
N LEU A 256 10.33 6.05 -11.95
CA LEU A 256 9.44 6.78 -12.85
C LEU A 256 9.50 6.22 -14.28
N GLN A 257 10.70 5.89 -14.77
CA GLN A 257 10.90 5.23 -16.06
C GLN A 257 10.22 3.87 -16.09
N ALA A 258 10.43 3.03 -15.06
CA ALA A 258 9.78 1.73 -14.96
C ALA A 258 8.25 1.85 -14.95
N LEU A 259 7.67 2.86 -14.28
CA LEU A 259 6.22 3.09 -14.30
C LEU A 259 5.71 3.43 -15.71
N ILE A 260 6.45 4.26 -16.45
CA ILE A 260 6.12 4.64 -17.83
C ILE A 260 6.19 3.44 -18.77
N GLU A 261 7.29 2.67 -18.73
CA GLU A 261 7.48 1.47 -19.55
C GLU A 261 6.40 0.40 -19.31
N ASN A 262 5.83 0.38 -18.10
CA ASN A 262 4.79 -0.57 -17.70
C ASN A 262 3.37 0.06 -17.66
N SER A 263 3.18 1.21 -18.31
CA SER A 263 1.88 1.88 -18.44
C SER A 263 1.22 1.51 -19.78
N MET A 264 -0.02 1.05 -19.72
CA MET A 264 -0.87 0.72 -20.89
C MET A 264 -1.94 1.81 -21.14
N PHE A 265 -1.80 2.97 -20.51
CA PHE A 265 -2.79 4.04 -20.55
C PHE A 265 -2.12 5.35 -20.95
N PRO A 266 -2.41 5.90 -22.14
CA PRO A 266 -1.78 7.13 -22.61
C PRO A 266 -1.94 8.31 -21.64
N SER A 267 -3.10 8.40 -20.98
CA SER A 267 -3.38 9.45 -20.00
C SER A 267 -2.55 9.31 -18.72
N LEU A 268 -2.31 8.08 -18.26
CA LEU A 268 -1.44 7.83 -17.11
C LEU A 268 0.01 8.10 -17.49
N THR A 269 0.44 7.66 -18.67
CA THR A 269 1.78 7.95 -19.21
C THR A 269 2.02 9.46 -19.25
N ALA A 270 1.08 10.26 -19.76
CA ALA A 270 1.20 11.72 -19.76
C ALA A 270 1.33 12.32 -18.35
N ILE A 271 0.62 11.77 -17.35
CA ILE A 271 0.75 12.19 -15.95
C ILE A 271 2.15 11.86 -15.41
N LEU A 272 2.65 10.65 -15.66
CA LEU A 272 3.99 10.23 -15.22
C LEU A 272 5.09 11.08 -15.88
N LEU A 273 4.91 11.47 -17.14
CA LEU A 273 5.83 12.39 -17.82
C LEU A 273 5.87 13.77 -17.18
N ASP A 274 4.74 14.29 -16.70
CA ASP A 274 4.74 15.53 -15.94
C ASP A 274 5.51 15.36 -14.61
N LEU A 275 5.41 14.20 -13.96
CA LEU A 275 6.21 13.90 -12.77
C LEU A 275 7.72 13.84 -13.09
N VAL A 276 8.13 13.20 -14.19
CA VAL A 276 9.53 13.19 -14.64
C VAL A 276 10.02 14.61 -14.92
N LYS A 277 9.23 15.42 -15.62
CA LYS A 277 9.57 16.83 -15.87
C LYS A 277 9.79 17.60 -14.58
N ASN A 278 8.91 17.44 -13.59
CA ASN A 278 9.04 18.09 -12.29
C ASN A 278 10.27 17.60 -11.54
N GLU A 279 10.62 16.32 -11.69
CA GLU A 279 11.82 15.71 -11.11
C GLU A 279 13.11 16.32 -11.67
N VAL A 280 13.21 16.39 -13.00
CA VAL A 280 14.34 17.02 -13.71
C VAL A 280 14.54 18.46 -13.26
N LEU A 281 13.45 19.23 -13.16
CA LEU A 281 13.50 20.61 -12.70
C LEU A 281 13.98 20.72 -11.25
N ARG A 282 13.61 19.77 -10.38
CA ARG A 282 14.07 19.74 -8.99
C ARG A 282 15.55 19.43 -8.89
N GLU A 283 16.02 18.38 -9.54
CA GLU A 283 17.43 17.95 -9.47
C GLU A 283 18.36 18.95 -10.18
N SER A 284 17.90 19.60 -11.25
CA SER A 284 18.66 20.68 -11.92
C SER A 284 18.89 21.88 -10.99
N ARG A 285 17.84 22.35 -10.30
CA ARG A 285 17.96 23.44 -9.30
C ARG A 285 18.87 23.07 -8.14
N ARG A 286 18.97 21.78 -7.83
CA ARG A 286 19.83 21.28 -6.77
C ARG A 286 21.30 21.27 -7.20
N ALA A 287 21.59 20.81 -8.41
CA ALA A 287 22.93 20.89 -9.00
C ALA A 287 23.45 22.35 -9.03
N ASP A 288 22.58 23.31 -9.37
CA ASP A 288 22.92 24.73 -9.36
C ASP A 288 23.25 25.28 -7.95
N GLN A 289 22.59 24.78 -6.90
CA GLN A 289 22.83 25.18 -5.51
C GLN A 289 24.14 24.62 -4.95
N VAL A 290 24.46 23.35 -5.26
CA VAL A 290 25.72 22.71 -4.84
C VAL A 290 26.93 23.35 -5.52
N ASN A 291 26.81 23.69 -6.81
CA ASN A 291 27.85 24.38 -7.58
C ASN A 291 28.01 25.87 -7.21
N GLY A 292 27.05 26.44 -6.47
CA GLY A 292 27.11 27.82 -5.97
C GLY A 292 28.03 28.00 -4.75
N SER A 293 28.30 26.94 -3.98
CA SER A 293 29.09 26.99 -2.75
C SER A 293 30.57 26.62 -2.90
N ASP A 294 30.95 25.86 -3.94
CA ASP A 294 32.35 25.54 -4.24
C ASP A 294 32.67 25.86 -5.71
N ARG A 295 33.22 27.05 -5.94
CA ARG A 295 33.83 27.42 -7.22
C ARG A 295 35.24 26.84 -7.33
N SER A 296 35.36 25.51 -7.29
CA SER A 296 36.55 24.82 -7.77
C SER A 296 36.14 23.86 -8.89
N GLN A 297 36.50 24.26 -10.09
CA GLN A 297 36.66 23.49 -11.32
C GLN A 297 36.58 21.96 -11.12
N ASP A 298 35.40 21.39 -11.38
CA ASP A 298 35.38 20.14 -12.13
C ASP A 298 34.35 20.27 -13.25
N SER A 299 34.82 20.03 -14.46
CA SER A 299 34.16 20.38 -15.70
C SER A 299 33.77 19.10 -16.43
N GLY A 300 32.46 18.84 -16.55
CA GLY A 300 31.94 18.05 -17.67
C GLY A 300 31.17 16.78 -17.36
N GLU A 301 30.91 16.42 -16.10
CA GLU A 301 30.03 15.27 -15.83
C GLU A 301 28.56 15.69 -15.93
N SER A 302 27.87 15.14 -16.94
CA SER A 302 26.41 15.23 -17.04
C SER A 302 25.80 14.64 -15.76
N PRO A 303 24.72 15.24 -15.22
CA PRO A 303 24.05 14.66 -14.07
C PRO A 303 23.69 13.19 -14.30
N PRO A 304 23.72 12.32 -13.27
CA PRO A 304 23.42 10.90 -13.43
C PRO A 304 22.09 10.59 -14.13
N TRP A 305 21.11 11.51 -14.02
CA TRP A 305 19.80 11.41 -14.65
C TRP A 305 19.74 11.84 -16.12
N ALA A 306 20.77 12.51 -16.66
CA ALA A 306 20.71 13.11 -17.98
C ALA A 306 20.65 12.05 -19.10
N SER A 307 21.40 10.95 -18.98
CA SER A 307 21.32 9.82 -19.92
C SER A 307 19.96 9.14 -19.87
N GLN A 308 19.44 8.89 -18.67
CA GLN A 308 18.14 8.24 -18.43
C GLN A 308 16.97 9.07 -19.01
N VAL A 309 17.03 10.41 -18.88
CA VAL A 309 16.03 11.29 -19.49
C VAL A 309 16.09 11.27 -21.01
N LEU A 310 17.30 11.22 -21.59
CA LEU A 310 17.44 11.10 -23.05
C LEU A 310 16.92 9.77 -23.57
N GLU A 311 17.20 8.67 -22.87
CA GLU A 311 16.63 7.34 -23.17
C GLU A 311 15.10 7.36 -23.09
N LEU A 312 14.53 8.02 -22.07
CA LEU A 312 13.09 8.16 -21.93
C LEU A 312 12.48 9.02 -23.06
N VAL A 313 13.12 10.12 -23.43
CA VAL A 313 12.69 10.96 -24.56
C VAL A 313 12.74 10.16 -25.86
N GLU A 314 13.79 9.36 -26.06
CA GLU A 314 13.90 8.45 -27.20
C GLU A 314 12.77 7.41 -27.18
N LEU A 315 12.48 6.79 -26.03
CA LEU A 315 11.39 5.81 -25.87
C LEU A 315 10.02 6.39 -26.25
N ILE A 316 9.74 7.64 -25.87
CA ILE A 316 8.44 8.28 -26.12
C ILE A 316 8.32 8.82 -27.54
N LEU A 317 9.39 9.45 -28.04
CA LEU A 317 9.37 10.12 -29.34
C LEU A 317 9.68 9.18 -30.50
N ARG A 318 10.28 8.01 -30.24
CA ARG A 318 10.51 6.99 -31.27
C ARG A 318 9.17 6.34 -31.63
N PRO A 319 8.67 6.52 -32.87
CA PRO A 319 7.49 5.78 -33.30
C PRO A 319 7.82 4.29 -33.38
N PRO A 320 6.87 3.40 -33.01
CA PRO A 320 7.11 1.97 -32.87
C PRO A 320 7.60 1.28 -34.15
N GLU A 321 7.29 1.83 -35.32
CA GLU A 321 7.71 1.29 -36.63
C GLU A 321 8.84 2.10 -37.30
N GLY A 322 9.31 3.18 -36.66
CA GLY A 322 10.22 4.15 -37.28
C GLY A 322 9.54 5.00 -38.37
N GLY A 323 9.68 6.32 -38.31
CA GLY A 323 8.99 7.25 -39.22
C GLY A 323 8.63 8.58 -38.54
N PRO A 324 7.97 9.51 -39.24
CA PRO A 324 7.38 10.68 -38.59
C PRO A 324 6.17 10.26 -37.71
N PRO A 325 5.93 10.91 -36.56
CA PRO A 325 4.77 10.63 -35.72
C PRO A 325 3.47 10.87 -36.51
N CYS A 326 2.49 9.98 -36.37
CA CYS A 326 1.18 10.11 -37.00
C CYS A 326 0.48 11.37 -36.45
N LEU A 327 0.54 12.47 -37.19
CA LEU A 327 -0.27 13.65 -36.94
C LEU A 327 -1.69 13.36 -37.39
N ARG A 328 -2.68 13.86 -36.64
CA ARG A 328 -4.11 13.73 -37.00
C ARG A 328 -4.36 14.40 -38.36
N ASP A 329 -4.42 13.59 -39.41
CA ASP A 329 -5.12 13.99 -40.62
C ASP A 329 -6.63 14.00 -40.31
N HIS A 330 -7.31 15.04 -40.77
CA HIS A 330 -8.74 15.23 -40.60
C HIS A 330 -9.56 14.24 -41.42
N SER A 331 -9.43 12.94 -41.19
CA SER A 331 -10.38 11.92 -41.62
C SER A 331 -9.96 10.56 -41.08
N GLU A 332 -10.84 10.01 -40.25
CA GLU A 332 -10.95 8.59 -39.88
C GLU A 332 -10.02 8.04 -38.79
N GLU A 333 -10.71 7.48 -37.79
CA GLU A 333 -10.22 6.85 -36.58
C GLU A 333 -9.37 5.61 -36.88
N ARG A 334 -8.13 5.62 -36.36
CA ARG A 334 -7.57 4.51 -35.57
C ARG A 334 -6.26 4.97 -34.92
N CYS A 335 -6.34 5.43 -33.68
CA CYS A 335 -5.19 5.51 -32.80
C CYS A 335 -5.26 4.32 -31.84
N TYR A 336 -4.44 3.30 -32.08
CA TYR A 336 -3.83 2.56 -30.97
C TYR A 336 -2.59 3.37 -30.58
N LEU A 337 -2.75 4.24 -29.59
CA LEU A 337 -1.64 4.77 -28.84
C LEU A 337 -1.58 3.96 -27.55
N LEU A 338 -0.41 3.36 -27.33
CA LEU A 338 0.00 2.45 -26.25
C LEU A 338 -0.58 2.79 -24.88
#